data_AF-A0A3E2GRD8-F1
#
_entry.id   AF-A0A3E2GRD8-F1
#
_cell.length_a   1.000
_cell.length_b   1.000
_cell.length_c   1.000
_cell.angle_alpha   90.00
_cell.angle_beta   90.00
_cell.angle_gamma   90.00
#
_symmetry.space_group_name_H-M   'P 1'
#
loop_
_entity.id
_entity.type
_entity.pdbx_description
1 polymer ?
#
loop_
_entity_poly.entity_id
_entity_poly.type
_entity_poly.pdbx_seq_one_letter_code
_entity_poly.pdbx_strand_id
1 'polypeptide(L)'
;MANNVVVSGLTVRNTVSVQQLALMPAVRVPVLRAGRTVTAGRIQNDEAQIGQMRGTENLGAAACRHCQNGYGPWIACVTVNGLFGGSCCNCHYNSSGARCSIRQLLTNVQAAQTATTVPALTISGIAPLNNFGNTMAAPAPAPTAAHGPGGPRRVAPTWIGPVGSFHASGVAHIIPAPGATPAPVPTPPAPAPNPPVLTAKPRAARVKKLGKDFQGMVTQALKLTGKQRHARRVRLQMELTALEAASDIDNK
;
A
#
# COMPACT_ATOMS: atom_id res chain seq x y z
N MET A 1 6.55 31.27 -13.54
CA MET A 1 5.10 30.98 -13.52
C MET A 1 4.88 29.80 -12.58
N ALA A 2 4.05 29.93 -11.54
CA ALA A 2 3.83 28.85 -10.59
C ALA A 2 3.03 27.72 -11.26
N ASN A 3 3.64 26.55 -11.42
CA ASN A 3 3.02 25.38 -12.04
C ASN A 3 2.11 24.66 -11.01
N ASN A 4 1.07 25.35 -10.57
CA ASN A 4 0.10 24.88 -9.59
C ASN A 4 -1.25 24.60 -10.26
N VAL A 5 -2.00 23.64 -9.70
CA VAL A 5 -3.34 23.25 -10.14
C VAL A 5 -4.24 23.06 -8.93
N VAL A 6 -5.53 23.34 -9.07
CA VAL A 6 -6.53 23.09 -8.02
C VAL A 6 -7.19 21.74 -8.25
N VAL A 7 -7.00 20.80 -7.32
CA VAL A 7 -7.61 19.46 -7.39
C VAL A 7 -8.29 19.16 -6.06
N SER A 8 -9.58 18.85 -6.10
CA SER A 8 -10.40 18.60 -4.88
C SER A 8 -10.38 19.76 -3.88
N GLY A 9 -10.32 21.01 -4.37
CA GLY A 9 -10.22 22.21 -3.54
C GLY A 9 -8.84 22.47 -2.92
N LEU A 10 -7.82 21.66 -3.27
CA LEU A 10 -6.43 21.86 -2.82
C LEU A 10 -5.61 22.46 -3.96
N THR A 11 -4.93 23.58 -3.69
CA THR A 11 -3.94 24.14 -4.60
C THR A 11 -2.61 23.41 -4.41
N VAL A 12 -2.22 22.61 -5.41
CA VAL A 12 -1.05 21.72 -5.34
C VAL A 12 -0.13 21.94 -6.54
N ARG A 13 1.09 21.43 -6.48
CA ARG A 13 1.97 21.44 -7.66
C ARG A 13 1.44 20.49 -8.73
N ASN A 14 1.53 20.91 -9.98
CA ASN A 14 1.05 20.16 -11.14
C ASN A 14 2.08 19.09 -11.53
N THR A 15 2.06 17.95 -10.85
CA THR A 15 2.86 16.77 -11.18
C THR A 15 2.08 15.80 -12.07
N VAL A 16 2.78 14.89 -12.74
CA VAL A 16 2.14 13.82 -13.54
C VAL A 16 1.19 12.98 -12.68
N SER A 17 1.58 12.66 -11.44
CA SER A 17 0.73 11.93 -10.51
C SER A 17 -0.53 12.72 -10.13
N VAL A 18 -0.42 14.04 -9.90
CA VAL A 18 -1.58 14.90 -9.64
C VAL A 18 -2.52 14.96 -10.86
N GLN A 19 -1.97 15.06 -12.07
CA GLN A 19 -2.78 15.04 -13.30
C GLN A 19 -3.55 13.73 -13.45
N GLN A 20 -2.88 12.59 -13.22
CA GLN A 20 -3.53 11.28 -13.27
C GLN A 20 -4.59 11.13 -12.18
N LEU A 21 -4.31 11.60 -10.97
CA LEU A 21 -5.27 11.61 -9.87
C LEU A 21 -6.48 12.50 -10.18
N ALA A 22 -6.29 13.65 -10.84
CA ALA A 22 -7.37 14.57 -11.18
C ALA A 22 -8.44 13.91 -12.07
N LEU A 23 -8.05 12.94 -12.91
CA LEU A 23 -8.94 12.17 -13.77
C LEU A 23 -9.75 11.09 -13.02
N MET A 24 -9.31 10.66 -11.83
CA MET A 24 -9.99 9.63 -11.05
C MET A 24 -11.11 10.24 -10.20
N PRO A 25 -12.29 9.62 -10.03
CA PRO A 25 -13.33 10.16 -9.17
C PRO A 25 -12.91 10.20 -7.69
N ALA A 26 -13.32 11.25 -6.96
CA ALA A 26 -13.18 11.29 -5.50
C ALA A 26 -14.23 10.38 -4.86
N VAL A 27 -13.76 9.31 -4.20
CA VAL A 27 -14.61 8.25 -3.63
C VAL A 27 -14.71 8.31 -2.10
N ARG A 28 -13.88 9.12 -1.44
CA ARG A 28 -13.91 9.26 0.03
C ARG A 28 -13.33 10.57 0.54
N VAL A 29 -13.73 10.93 1.75
CA VAL A 29 -13.11 12.00 2.54
C VAL A 29 -11.96 11.40 3.38
N PRO A 30 -10.74 11.96 3.35
CA PRO A 30 -9.62 11.48 4.14
C PRO A 30 -9.85 11.70 5.63
N VAL A 31 -9.87 10.63 6.42
CA VAL A 31 -10.00 10.71 7.88
C VAL A 31 -8.63 10.58 8.54
N LEU A 32 -8.27 11.56 9.36
CA LEU A 32 -7.00 11.59 10.10
C LEU A 32 -7.06 10.73 11.35
N ARG A 33 -5.90 10.17 11.72
CA ARG A 33 -5.73 9.54 13.04
C ARG A 33 -5.75 10.61 14.13
N ALA A 34 -6.20 10.22 15.32
CA ALA A 34 -6.23 11.12 16.47
C ALA A 34 -4.85 11.75 16.73
N GLY A 35 -4.81 13.08 16.93
CA GLY A 35 -3.59 13.83 17.17
C GLY A 35 -2.65 13.98 15.97
N ARG A 36 -3.06 13.58 14.76
CA ARG A 36 -2.26 13.77 13.54
C ARG A 36 -2.77 14.95 12.72
N THR A 37 -1.84 15.64 12.08
CA THR A 37 -2.10 16.73 11.13
C THR A 37 -1.39 16.43 9.80
N VAL A 38 -1.90 16.98 8.71
CA VAL A 38 -1.29 16.87 7.38
C VAL A 38 -0.48 18.14 7.13
N THR A 39 0.79 17.99 6.80
CA THR A 39 1.65 19.10 6.40
C THR A 39 1.53 19.31 4.89
N ALA A 40 0.86 20.39 4.48
CA ALA A 40 0.74 20.77 3.08
C ALA A 40 2.05 21.34 2.51
N GLY A 41 2.16 21.38 1.17
CA GLY A 41 3.23 22.08 0.45
C GLY A 41 4.43 21.22 0.06
N ARG A 42 4.52 19.99 0.57
CA ARG A 42 5.39 18.95 0.02
C ARG A 42 4.62 18.16 -1.03
N ILE A 43 5.21 18.04 -2.23
CA ILE A 43 4.62 17.30 -3.36
C ILE A 43 4.07 15.94 -2.92
N GLN A 44 4.87 15.14 -2.21
CA GLN A 44 4.47 13.79 -1.79
C GLN A 44 3.32 13.78 -0.79
N ASN A 45 3.23 14.82 0.06
CA ASN A 45 2.15 14.94 1.03
C ASN A 45 0.85 15.33 0.33
N ASP A 46 0.92 16.29 -0.58
CA ASP A 46 -0.21 16.78 -1.38
C ASP A 46 -0.75 15.66 -2.28
N GLU A 47 0.14 14.95 -2.98
CA GLU A 47 -0.17 13.76 -3.76
C GLU A 47 -0.81 12.65 -2.93
N ALA A 48 -0.25 12.36 -1.74
CA ALA A 48 -0.82 11.36 -0.86
C ALA A 48 -2.21 11.76 -0.36
N GLN A 49 -2.44 13.03 -0.06
CA GLN A 49 -3.75 13.54 0.36
C GLN A 49 -4.79 13.41 -0.76
N ILE A 50 -4.45 13.77 -1.99
CA ILE A 50 -5.35 13.59 -3.15
C ILE A 50 -5.58 12.09 -3.42
N GLY A 51 -4.52 11.28 -3.36
CA GLY A 51 -4.59 9.82 -3.53
C GLY A 51 -5.49 9.16 -2.49
N GLN A 52 -5.48 9.65 -1.25
CA GLN A 52 -6.33 9.15 -0.17
C GLN A 52 -7.83 9.31 -0.51
N MET A 53 -8.20 10.34 -1.28
CA MET A 53 -9.59 10.58 -1.71
C MET A 53 -10.04 9.66 -2.84
N ARG A 54 -9.09 9.15 -3.66
CA ARG A 54 -9.38 8.59 -5.00
C ARG A 54 -8.98 7.13 -5.17
N GLY A 55 -8.07 6.62 -4.34
CA GLY A 55 -7.54 5.26 -4.47
C GLY A 55 -8.46 4.16 -3.93
N THR A 56 -7.95 2.93 -3.92
CA THR A 56 -8.63 1.76 -3.36
C THR A 56 -8.19 1.55 -1.91
N GLU A 57 -9.15 1.37 -1.00
CA GLU A 57 -8.84 1.10 0.40
C GLU A 57 -8.46 -0.37 0.61
N ASN A 58 -7.36 -0.60 1.31
CA ASN A 58 -6.92 -1.92 1.73
C ASN A 58 -7.33 -2.13 3.20
N LEU A 59 -8.16 -3.14 3.45
CA LEU A 59 -8.76 -3.41 4.75
C LEU A 59 -8.10 -4.62 5.43
N GLY A 60 -8.06 -4.60 6.77
CA GLY A 60 -7.58 -5.72 7.58
C GLY A 60 -6.20 -6.22 7.18
N ALA A 61 -6.10 -7.53 6.88
CA ALA A 61 -4.85 -8.17 6.50
C ALA A 61 -4.27 -7.68 5.16
N ALA A 62 -5.08 -7.07 4.29
CA ALA A 62 -4.61 -6.48 3.03
C ALA A 62 -3.93 -5.11 3.24
N ALA A 63 -4.19 -4.43 4.36
CA ALA A 63 -3.48 -3.20 4.69
C ALA A 63 -1.98 -3.47 4.85
N CYS A 64 -1.13 -2.50 4.48
CA CYS A 64 0.30 -2.69 4.65
C CYS A 64 0.69 -2.77 6.13
N ARG A 65 1.73 -3.52 6.47
CA ARG A 65 2.17 -3.76 7.86
C ARG A 65 2.52 -2.46 8.60
N HIS A 66 3.06 -1.47 7.88
CA HIS A 66 3.33 -0.14 8.42
C HIS A 66 2.04 0.60 8.82
N CYS A 67 0.98 0.55 8.00
CA CYS A 67 -0.32 1.13 8.34
C CYS A 67 -1.02 0.37 9.48
N GLN A 68 -0.90 -0.96 9.51
CA GLN A 68 -1.45 -1.79 10.59
C GLN A 68 -0.85 -1.41 11.96
N ASN A 69 0.44 -1.07 11.98
CA ASN A 69 1.13 -0.57 13.17
C ASN A 69 0.78 0.90 13.54
N GLY A 70 -0.17 1.51 12.84
CA GLY A 70 -0.65 2.86 13.15
C GLY A 70 0.18 4.01 12.59
N TYR A 71 1.10 3.73 11.66
CA TYR A 71 1.87 4.78 10.98
C TYR A 71 1.11 5.45 9.84
N GLY A 72 1.50 6.69 9.55
CA GLY A 72 0.86 7.56 8.55
C GLY A 72 -0.18 8.50 9.17
N PRO A 73 -0.59 9.56 8.45
CA PRO A 73 -1.55 10.53 8.97
C PRO A 73 -3.00 10.04 8.92
N TRP A 74 -3.36 9.17 7.98
CA TRP A 74 -4.74 8.72 7.77
C TRP A 74 -5.03 7.35 8.38
N ILE A 75 -6.30 7.14 8.76
CA ILE A 75 -6.77 5.86 9.30
C ILE A 75 -6.74 4.78 8.21
N ALA A 76 -7.26 5.09 7.02
CA ALA A 76 -7.40 4.16 5.91
C ALA A 76 -6.08 3.92 5.16
N CYS A 77 -5.78 2.66 4.84
CA CYS A 77 -4.61 2.28 4.04
C CYS A 77 -4.96 2.25 2.54
N VAL A 78 -4.80 3.38 1.85
CA VAL A 78 -5.24 3.53 0.46
C VAL A 78 -4.09 3.35 -0.52
N THR A 79 -4.29 2.62 -1.61
CA THR A 79 -3.35 2.50 -2.73
C THR A 79 -3.96 3.06 -4.00
N VAL A 80 -3.15 3.64 -4.87
CA VAL A 80 -3.59 4.10 -6.19
C VAL A 80 -2.84 3.29 -7.25
N ASN A 81 -3.58 2.60 -8.11
CA ASN A 81 -2.99 1.72 -9.11
C ASN A 81 -2.08 2.51 -10.05
N GLY A 82 -0.86 1.99 -10.28
CA GLY A 82 0.13 2.61 -11.17
C GLY A 82 0.84 3.84 -10.61
N LEU A 83 0.45 4.35 -9.43
CA LEU A 83 1.09 5.53 -8.80
C LEU A 83 1.92 5.15 -7.58
N PHE A 84 2.73 6.11 -7.13
CA PHE A 84 3.53 6.04 -5.88
C PHE A 84 4.46 4.82 -5.81
N GLY A 85 4.86 4.27 -6.97
CA GLY A 85 5.65 3.05 -7.06
C GLY A 85 4.98 1.85 -6.39
N GLY A 86 3.64 1.80 -6.35
CA GLY A 86 2.88 0.74 -5.69
C GLY A 86 2.78 0.87 -4.16
N SER A 87 3.26 1.97 -3.57
CA SER A 87 3.10 2.22 -2.14
C SER A 87 1.73 2.81 -1.82
N CYS A 88 1.22 2.56 -0.61
CA CYS A 88 0.00 3.19 -0.11
C CYS A 88 0.23 4.67 0.25
N CYS A 89 -0.83 5.49 0.22
CA CYS A 89 -0.78 6.94 0.49
C CYS A 89 -0.13 7.28 1.84
N ASN A 90 -0.43 6.53 2.89
CA ASN A 90 0.19 6.70 4.22
C ASN A 90 1.72 6.51 4.21
N CYS A 91 2.24 5.62 3.35
CA CYS A 91 3.67 5.40 3.20
C CYS A 91 4.28 6.35 2.16
N HIS A 92 3.55 6.75 1.12
CA HIS A 92 4.00 7.78 0.19
C HIS A 92 4.22 9.12 0.90
N TYR A 93 3.37 9.43 1.88
CA TYR A 93 3.50 10.59 2.74
C TYR A 93 4.91 10.68 3.35
N ASN A 94 5.50 11.87 3.30
CA ASN A 94 6.87 12.14 3.74
C ASN A 94 7.91 11.19 3.12
N SER A 95 7.70 10.78 1.86
CA SER A 95 8.61 9.93 1.07
C SER A 95 8.99 8.61 1.74
N SER A 96 8.11 8.06 2.58
CA SER A 96 8.37 6.83 3.36
C SER A 96 8.00 5.53 2.60
N GLY A 97 7.90 5.59 1.28
CA GLY A 97 7.34 4.52 0.44
C GLY A 97 8.07 3.19 0.56
N ALA A 98 9.36 3.20 0.88
CA ALA A 98 10.19 1.99 1.05
C ALA A 98 9.74 1.09 2.23
N ARG A 99 9.04 1.68 3.22
CA ARG A 99 8.50 0.94 4.38
C ARG A 99 7.16 0.25 4.08
N CYS A 100 6.62 0.44 2.88
CA CYS A 100 5.34 -0.14 2.49
C CYS A 100 5.51 -1.61 2.08
N SER A 101 4.92 -2.52 2.86
CA SER A 101 4.95 -3.95 2.53
C SER A 101 4.19 -4.29 1.24
N ILE A 102 3.20 -3.47 0.85
CA ILE A 102 2.48 -3.65 -0.44
C ILE A 102 3.41 -3.37 -1.61
N ARG A 103 4.20 -2.29 -1.53
CA ARG A 103 5.22 -1.97 -2.55
C ARG A 103 6.23 -3.10 -2.69
N GLN A 104 6.75 -3.61 -1.57
CA GLN A 104 7.71 -4.72 -1.58
C GLN A 104 7.13 -5.96 -2.26
N LEU A 105 5.88 -6.31 -1.94
CA LEU A 105 5.18 -7.43 -2.58
C LEU A 105 5.06 -7.22 -4.10
N LEU A 106 4.65 -6.03 -4.54
CA LEU A 106 4.52 -5.71 -5.95
C LEU A 106 5.86 -5.83 -6.69
N THR A 107 6.93 -5.29 -6.11
CA THR A 107 8.29 -5.40 -6.68
C THR A 107 8.73 -6.86 -6.79
N ASN A 108 8.45 -7.70 -5.79
CA ASN A 108 8.78 -9.12 -5.84
C ASN A 108 8.00 -9.88 -6.92
N VAL A 109 6.71 -9.56 -7.08
CA VAL A 109 5.87 -10.15 -8.14
C VAL A 109 6.39 -9.75 -9.52
N GLN A 110 6.76 -8.48 -9.70
CA GLN A 110 7.35 -7.99 -10.96
C GLN A 110 8.69 -8.67 -11.25
N ALA A 111 9.56 -8.82 -10.24
CA ALA A 111 10.84 -9.51 -10.40
C ALA A 111 10.64 -10.98 -10.80
N ALA A 112 9.68 -11.68 -10.17
CA ALA A 112 9.34 -13.05 -10.51
C ALA A 112 8.80 -13.17 -11.95
N GLN A 113 7.95 -12.25 -12.38
CA GLN A 113 7.41 -12.24 -13.75
C GLN A 113 8.52 -12.01 -14.79
N THR A 114 9.42 -11.05 -14.55
CA THR A 114 10.56 -10.80 -15.45
C THR A 114 11.48 -12.02 -15.56
N ALA A 115 11.71 -12.74 -14.46
CA ALA A 115 12.50 -13.97 -14.47
C ALA A 115 11.86 -15.09 -15.32
N THR A 116 10.54 -15.08 -15.52
CA THR A 116 9.85 -16.05 -16.38
C THR A 116 9.82 -15.67 -17.86
N THR A 117 9.85 -14.37 -18.17
CA THR A 117 9.72 -13.89 -19.56
C THR A 117 11.05 -13.68 -20.27
N VAL A 118 12.14 -13.48 -19.53
CA VAL A 118 13.49 -13.37 -20.11
C VAL A 118 14.11 -14.77 -20.13
N PRO A 119 14.16 -15.46 -21.28
CA PRO A 119 14.94 -16.69 -21.37
C PRO A 119 16.39 -16.39 -20.96
N ALA A 120 16.94 -17.25 -20.12
CA ALA A 120 18.30 -17.10 -19.63
C ALA A 120 19.25 -16.87 -20.82
N LEU A 121 20.07 -15.82 -20.74
CA LEU A 121 21.10 -15.58 -21.73
C LEU A 121 22.03 -16.81 -21.73
N THR A 122 21.89 -17.66 -22.74
CA THR A 122 22.77 -18.81 -22.94
C THR A 122 24.08 -18.31 -23.53
N ILE A 123 25.06 -18.03 -22.66
CA ILE A 123 26.44 -17.84 -23.08
C ILE A 123 27.02 -19.23 -23.34
N SER A 124 27.43 -19.51 -24.58
CA SER A 124 27.98 -20.80 -24.97
C SER A 124 29.21 -21.14 -24.12
N GLY A 125 29.19 -22.28 -23.44
CA GLY A 125 30.27 -22.73 -22.56
C GLY A 125 30.14 -22.35 -21.08
N ILE A 126 29.09 -21.63 -20.67
CA ILE A 126 28.84 -21.28 -19.26
C ILE A 126 27.46 -21.83 -18.84
N ALA A 127 27.40 -22.57 -17.73
CA ALA A 127 26.14 -23.08 -17.19
C ALA A 127 25.17 -21.93 -16.86
N PRO A 128 23.85 -22.09 -17.06
CA PRO A 128 22.88 -21.02 -16.85
C PRO A 128 22.93 -20.47 -15.41
N LEU A 129 23.12 -19.15 -15.30
CA LEU A 129 23.37 -18.44 -14.04
C LEU A 129 22.13 -18.26 -13.15
N ASN A 130 20.98 -18.82 -13.54
CA ASN A 130 19.68 -18.52 -12.94
C ASN A 130 19.12 -19.62 -12.01
N ASN A 131 19.91 -20.64 -11.66
CA ASN A 131 19.56 -21.58 -10.59
C ASN A 131 20.12 -21.10 -9.24
N PHE A 132 19.54 -20.03 -8.69
CA PHE A 132 19.71 -19.72 -7.27
C PHE A 132 18.90 -20.73 -6.42
N GLY A 133 19.51 -21.88 -6.15
CA GLY A 133 19.57 -22.44 -4.79
C GLY A 133 18.38 -23.18 -4.16
N ASN A 134 17.44 -23.79 -4.90
CA ASN A 134 16.31 -24.51 -4.27
C ASN A 134 16.12 -25.99 -4.67
N THR A 135 17.18 -26.72 -5.01
CA THR A 135 17.16 -28.20 -5.03
C THR A 135 18.01 -28.76 -3.90
N MET A 136 17.37 -29.10 -2.79
CA MET A 136 17.93 -30.04 -1.82
C MET A 136 18.03 -31.42 -2.47
N ALA A 137 19.17 -31.70 -3.10
CA ALA A 137 19.55 -33.03 -3.52
C ALA A 137 20.65 -33.57 -2.59
N ALA A 138 20.51 -34.86 -2.28
CA ALA A 138 21.20 -35.70 -1.32
C ALA A 138 22.76 -35.62 -1.30
N PRO A 139 23.40 -36.08 -0.19
CA PRO A 139 24.85 -35.99 -0.02
C PRO A 139 25.57 -36.97 -0.95
N ALA A 140 26.51 -36.45 -1.75
CA ALA A 140 27.48 -37.25 -2.50
C ALA A 140 28.74 -37.51 -1.63
N PRO A 141 29.42 -38.66 -1.81
CA PRO A 141 30.40 -39.16 -0.86
C PRO A 141 31.73 -38.39 -0.87
N ALA A 142 32.38 -38.40 0.29
CA ALA A 142 33.64 -37.71 0.56
C ALA A 142 34.79 -38.21 -0.34
N PRO A 143 35.55 -37.30 -0.97
CA PRO A 143 36.89 -37.63 -1.46
C PRO A 143 37.92 -37.52 -0.34
N THR A 144 38.82 -38.49 -0.39
CA THR A 144 39.93 -38.80 0.50
C THR A 144 40.87 -37.62 0.74
N ALA A 145 41.40 -37.58 1.97
CA ALA A 145 42.37 -36.62 2.46
C ALA A 145 43.64 -36.53 1.59
N ALA A 146 44.08 -35.30 1.31
CA ALA A 146 45.46 -34.98 0.99
C ALA A 146 45.91 -33.83 1.90
N HIS A 147 46.90 -34.12 2.73
CA HIS A 147 47.51 -33.19 3.68
C HIS A 147 48.44 -32.24 2.92
N GLY A 148 48.25 -30.93 3.08
CA GLY A 148 49.18 -29.89 2.65
C GLY A 148 49.42 -28.90 3.80
N PRO A 149 50.67 -28.64 4.22
CA PRO A 149 50.98 -27.76 5.34
C PRO A 149 51.30 -26.32 4.90
N GLY A 150 50.97 -25.35 5.78
CA GLY A 150 51.31 -23.93 5.67
C GLY A 150 50.11 -23.09 5.21
N GLY A 151 49.57 -22.13 5.96
CA GLY A 151 50.06 -21.25 7.01
C GLY A 151 49.04 -20.10 7.14
N PRO A 152 49.08 -19.25 8.18
CA PRO A 152 47.90 -18.56 8.69
C PRO A 152 47.78 -17.12 8.19
N ARG A 153 46.57 -16.68 7.80
CA ARG A 153 46.14 -15.28 7.95
C ARG A 153 44.67 -15.20 8.32
N ARG A 154 44.43 -14.95 9.61
CA ARG A 154 43.21 -14.30 10.10
C ARG A 154 43.14 -12.91 9.48
N VAL A 155 42.04 -12.58 8.83
CA VAL A 155 41.60 -11.18 8.69
C VAL A 155 40.22 -11.12 9.31
N ALA A 156 40.16 -10.43 10.46
CA ALA A 156 38.92 -10.17 11.18
C ALA A 156 38.03 -9.21 10.36
N PRO A 157 36.70 -9.34 10.43
CA PRO A 157 35.81 -8.30 9.93
C PRO A 157 35.89 -7.10 10.88
N THR A 158 36.39 -5.98 10.35
CA THR A 158 36.43 -4.69 11.01
C THR A 158 35.01 -4.21 11.28
N TRP A 159 34.71 -4.01 12.56
CA TRP A 159 33.53 -3.30 13.03
C TRP A 159 33.57 -1.85 12.53
N ILE A 160 32.60 -1.47 11.70
CA ILE A 160 32.31 -0.06 11.41
C ILE A 160 31.46 0.45 12.56
N GLY A 161 32.11 1.11 13.52
CA GLY A 161 31.44 1.86 14.59
C GLY A 161 30.81 3.18 14.07
N PRO A 162 29.93 3.80 14.86
CA PRO A 162 29.29 5.07 14.53
C PRO A 162 30.19 6.24 14.95
N VAL A 163 30.34 7.24 14.07
CA VAL A 163 31.02 8.53 14.34
C VAL A 163 30.13 9.60 13.68
N GLY A 164 29.72 10.72 14.27
CA GLY A 164 29.80 11.30 15.61
C GLY A 164 28.58 12.25 15.73
N SER A 165 27.97 12.42 16.90
CA SER A 165 28.30 13.39 17.95
C SER A 165 28.32 14.87 17.54
N PHE A 166 27.20 15.53 17.88
CA PHE A 166 27.01 16.83 18.55
C PHE A 166 28.09 17.92 18.47
N HIS A 167 27.66 19.11 18.03
CA HIS A 167 27.84 20.45 18.64
C HIS A 167 27.09 21.44 17.72
N ALA A 168 26.60 22.61 18.13
CA ALA A 168 26.29 23.25 19.40
C ALA A 168 25.46 24.50 19.04
N SER A 169 24.64 24.94 19.98
CA SER A 169 24.28 26.33 20.27
C SER A 169 24.14 27.34 19.10
N GLY A 170 22.89 27.70 18.83
CA GLY A 170 22.54 28.97 18.19
C GLY A 170 21.35 29.60 18.93
N VAL A 171 21.63 30.26 20.06
CA VAL A 171 20.67 31.08 20.79
C VAL A 171 20.49 32.38 20.00
N ALA A 172 19.38 32.51 19.26
CA ALA A 172 18.95 33.77 18.70
C ALA A 172 18.01 34.46 19.69
N HIS A 173 18.51 35.48 20.38
CA HIS A 173 17.68 36.43 21.11
C HIS A 173 16.90 37.29 20.11
N ILE A 174 15.57 37.13 20.09
CA ILE A 174 14.68 38.05 19.39
C ILE A 174 14.27 39.14 20.39
N ILE A 175 14.67 40.37 20.06
CA ILE A 175 14.26 41.61 20.71
C ILE A 175 12.78 41.88 20.34
N PRO A 176 11.86 42.08 21.30
CA PRO A 176 10.51 42.52 20.98
C PRO A 176 10.44 44.04 20.78
N ALA A 177 9.94 44.47 19.63
CA ALA A 177 9.56 45.86 19.38
C ALA A 177 8.22 46.18 20.07
N PRO A 178 8.07 47.34 20.75
CA PRO A 178 6.80 47.76 21.31
C PRO A 178 6.00 48.59 20.28
N GLY A 179 4.72 48.26 20.11
CA GLY A 179 3.78 49.14 19.39
C GLY A 179 2.92 48.45 18.35
N ALA A 180 1.96 47.64 18.79
CA ALA A 180 0.78 47.33 17.99
C ALA A 180 -0.43 47.20 18.92
N THR A 181 -1.28 48.21 18.88
CA THR A 181 -2.62 48.25 19.49
C THR A 181 -3.49 47.11 18.94
N PRO A 182 -4.19 46.33 19.78
CA PRO A 182 -5.12 45.33 19.31
C PRO A 182 -6.45 45.96 18.85
N ALA A 183 -6.88 45.60 17.64
CA ALA A 183 -8.20 45.93 17.10
C ALA A 183 -9.31 45.08 17.75
N PRO A 184 -10.56 45.58 17.83
CA PRO A 184 -11.65 44.89 18.50
C PRO A 184 -12.12 43.64 17.74
N VAL A 185 -12.35 42.58 18.51
CA VAL A 185 -12.86 41.27 18.08
C VAL A 185 -14.35 41.38 17.71
N PRO A 186 -14.80 40.91 16.53
CA PRO A 186 -16.22 40.84 16.21
C PRO A 186 -16.89 39.65 16.92
N THR A 187 -18.03 39.94 17.52
CA THR A 187 -18.93 39.02 18.22
C THR A 187 -19.49 37.95 17.27
N PRO A 188 -19.52 36.66 17.63
CA PRO A 188 -20.17 35.63 16.82
C PRO A 188 -21.71 35.71 16.89
N PRO A 189 -22.43 35.49 15.78
CA PRO A 189 -23.89 35.45 15.78
C PRO A 189 -24.44 34.16 16.40
N ALA A 190 -25.63 34.28 16.99
CA ALA A 190 -26.35 33.24 17.71
C ALA A 190 -26.68 31.99 16.85
N PRO A 191 -26.75 30.79 17.46
CA PRO A 191 -27.09 29.56 16.76
C PRO A 191 -28.58 29.51 16.40
N ALA A 192 -28.86 29.18 15.14
CA ALA A 192 -30.20 28.94 14.62
C ALA A 192 -30.82 27.65 15.21
N PRO A 193 -32.16 27.56 15.31
CA PRO A 193 -32.85 26.37 15.83
C PRO A 193 -32.75 25.18 14.87
N ASN A 194 -32.48 24.00 15.43
CA ASN A 194 -32.36 22.73 14.72
C ASN A 194 -33.67 22.30 14.03
N PRO A 195 -33.62 21.71 12.81
CA PRO A 195 -34.79 21.11 12.18
C PRO A 195 -35.18 19.77 12.82
N PRO A 196 -36.46 19.36 12.68
CA PRO A 196 -37.00 18.17 13.33
C PRO A 196 -36.38 16.88 12.77
N VAL A 197 -35.92 16.04 13.69
CA VAL A 197 -35.40 14.69 13.43
C VAL A 197 -36.54 13.79 12.97
N LEU A 198 -36.52 13.39 11.69
CA LEU A 198 -37.35 12.32 11.16
C LEU A 198 -36.84 10.97 11.72
N THR A 199 -37.58 10.41 12.66
CA THR A 199 -37.36 9.09 13.22
C THR A 199 -37.73 7.99 12.22
N ALA A 200 -36.77 7.49 11.45
CA ALA A 200 -36.92 6.26 10.69
C ALA A 200 -36.62 5.04 11.59
N LYS A 201 -37.64 4.20 11.84
CA LYS A 201 -37.54 2.92 12.58
C LYS A 201 -36.49 1.97 11.95
N PRO A 202 -35.76 1.18 12.76
CA PRO A 202 -34.60 0.44 12.28
C PRO A 202 -34.95 -0.87 11.56
N ARG A 203 -34.41 -1.04 10.34
CA ARG A 203 -34.37 -2.28 9.53
C ARG A 203 -33.46 -3.38 10.11
N ALA A 204 -33.36 -3.50 11.44
CA ALA A 204 -32.39 -4.38 12.11
C ALA A 204 -32.65 -5.89 11.87
N ALA A 205 -33.90 -6.29 11.60
CA ALA A 205 -34.23 -7.70 11.39
C ALA A 205 -33.73 -8.25 10.04
N ARG A 206 -33.68 -7.42 8.99
CA ARG A 206 -33.30 -7.88 7.64
C ARG A 206 -31.80 -8.12 7.50
N VAL A 207 -30.98 -7.35 8.22
CA VAL A 207 -29.51 -7.49 8.23
C VAL A 207 -29.07 -8.75 8.98
N LYS A 208 -29.77 -9.11 10.08
CA LYS A 208 -29.45 -10.31 10.86
C LYS A 208 -29.75 -11.61 10.11
N LYS A 209 -30.77 -11.63 9.26
CA LYS A 209 -31.11 -12.81 8.43
C LYS A 209 -30.01 -13.06 7.38
N LEU A 210 -29.57 -12.01 6.68
CA LEU A 210 -28.53 -12.12 5.66
C LEU A 210 -27.18 -12.60 6.21
N GLY A 211 -26.82 -12.17 7.42
CA GLY A 211 -25.56 -12.59 8.06
C GLY A 211 -25.51 -14.09 8.39
N LYS A 212 -26.64 -14.68 8.81
CA LYS A 212 -26.72 -16.12 9.10
C LYS A 212 -26.63 -16.97 7.84
N ASP A 213 -27.24 -16.51 6.74
CA ASP A 213 -27.22 -17.23 5.46
C ASP A 213 -25.81 -17.24 4.83
N PHE A 214 -25.07 -16.13 4.96
CA PHE A 214 -23.68 -16.06 4.49
C PHE A 214 -22.73 -16.94 5.30
N GLN A 215 -22.87 -16.94 6.63
CA GLN A 215 -22.04 -17.77 7.51
C GLN A 215 -22.27 -19.27 7.27
N GLY A 216 -23.51 -19.67 6.95
CA GLY A 216 -23.85 -21.03 6.52
C GLY A 216 -23.13 -21.43 5.23
N MET A 217 -23.17 -20.59 4.20
CA MET A 217 -22.49 -20.84 2.92
C MET A 217 -20.98 -20.97 3.05
N VAL A 218 -20.33 -20.10 3.84
CA VAL A 218 -18.87 -20.14 4.05
C VAL A 218 -18.46 -21.41 4.80
N THR A 219 -19.21 -21.80 5.83
CA THR A 219 -18.93 -23.01 6.60
C THR A 219 -19.11 -24.26 5.76
N GLN A 220 -20.12 -24.29 4.88
CA GLN A 220 -20.34 -25.40 3.96
C GLN A 220 -19.23 -25.50 2.90
N ALA A 221 -18.72 -24.37 2.40
CA ALA A 221 -17.61 -24.34 1.45
C ALA A 221 -16.29 -24.85 2.07
N LEU A 222 -16.04 -24.58 3.35
CA LEU A 222 -14.84 -25.05 4.06
C LEU A 222 -14.85 -26.56 4.36
N LYS A 223 -16.04 -27.17 4.45
CA LYS A 223 -16.20 -28.62 4.68
C LYS A 223 -16.04 -29.47 3.41
N LEU A 224 -15.89 -28.86 2.23
CA LEU A 224 -15.71 -29.61 0.99
C LEU A 224 -14.32 -30.24 0.92
N THR A 225 -14.29 -31.56 0.73
CA THR A 225 -13.05 -32.30 0.46
C THR A 225 -12.40 -31.81 -0.83
N GLY A 226 -11.09 -32.01 -1.00
CA GLY A 226 -10.37 -31.59 -2.21
C GLY A 226 -11.03 -32.10 -3.51
N LYS A 227 -11.51 -33.35 -3.51
CA LYS A 227 -12.24 -33.96 -4.63
C LYS A 227 -13.55 -33.21 -4.95
N GLN A 228 -14.32 -32.84 -3.93
CA GLN A 228 -15.57 -32.09 -4.10
C GLN A 228 -15.34 -30.67 -4.62
N ARG A 229 -14.26 -30.01 -4.17
CA ARG A 229 -13.87 -28.69 -4.70
C ARG A 229 -13.48 -28.77 -6.18
N HIS A 230 -12.75 -29.81 -6.57
CA HIS A 230 -12.39 -30.02 -7.97
C HIS A 230 -13.62 -30.28 -8.85
N ALA A 231 -14.50 -31.21 -8.46
CA ALA A 231 -15.73 -31.51 -9.20
C ALA A 231 -16.63 -30.27 -9.36
N ARG A 232 -16.76 -29.44 -8.31
CA ARG A 232 -17.52 -28.19 -8.37
C ARG A 232 -16.88 -27.17 -9.31
N ARG A 233 -15.54 -27.07 -9.34
CA ARG A 233 -14.82 -26.19 -10.27
C ARG A 233 -15.04 -26.63 -11.72
N VAL A 234 -14.92 -27.93 -12.01
CA VAL A 234 -15.17 -28.47 -13.35
C VAL A 234 -16.60 -28.19 -13.81
N ARG A 235 -17.59 -28.39 -12.92
CA ARG A 235 -18.99 -28.09 -13.23
C ARG A 235 -19.23 -26.60 -13.54
N LEU A 236 -18.70 -25.70 -12.72
CA LEU A 236 -18.84 -24.25 -12.95
C LEU A 236 -18.16 -23.83 -14.27
N GLN A 237 -17.04 -24.47 -14.61
CA GLN A 237 -16.35 -24.18 -15.86
C GLN A 237 -17.17 -24.64 -17.08
N MET A 238 -17.82 -25.80 -16.99
CA MET A 238 -18.78 -26.23 -18.02
C MET A 238 -19.98 -25.30 -18.15
N GLU A 239 -20.55 -24.82 -17.03
CA GLU A 239 -21.68 -23.88 -17.05
C GLU A 239 -21.28 -22.54 -17.68
N LEU A 240 -20.06 -22.04 -17.42
CA LEU A 240 -19.52 -20.83 -18.05
C LEU A 240 -19.33 -21.00 -19.56
N THR A 241 -18.73 -22.11 -19.99
CA THR A 241 -18.54 -22.40 -21.42
C THR A 241 -19.88 -22.57 -22.15
N ALA A 242 -20.90 -23.15 -21.50
CA ALA A 242 -22.23 -23.28 -22.08
C ALA A 242 -22.93 -21.92 -22.26
N LEU A 243 -22.73 -20.97 -21.32
CA LEU A 243 -23.25 -19.61 -21.44
C LEU A 243 -22.55 -18.81 -22.55
N GLU A 244 -21.23 -18.95 -22.69
CA GLU A 244 -20.47 -18.34 -23.78
C GLU A 244 -20.98 -18.83 -25.15
N ALA A 245 -21.15 -20.14 -25.30
CA ALA A 245 -21.69 -20.73 -26.53
C ALA A 245 -23.13 -20.30 -26.84
N ALA A 246 -23.96 -20.06 -25.82
CA ALA A 246 -25.31 -19.55 -26.01
C ALA A 246 -25.30 -18.08 -26.46
N SER A 247 -24.39 -17.25 -25.94
CA SER A 247 -24.31 -15.83 -26.31
C SER A 247 -23.83 -15.59 -27.75
N ASP A 248 -23.10 -16.53 -28.35
CA ASP A 248 -22.65 -16.45 -29.74
C ASP A 248 -23.78 -16.71 -30.76
N ILE A 249 -24.88 -17.34 -30.34
CA ILE A 249 -26.04 -17.65 -31.21
C ILE A 249 -26.96 -16.43 -31.37
N ASP A 250 -27.11 -15.61 -30.32
CA ASP A 250 -27.98 -14.43 -30.34
C ASP A 250 -27.37 -13.22 -31.09
N ASN A 251 -26.09 -13.30 -31.50
CA ASN A 251 -25.35 -12.21 -32.14
C ASN A 251 -25.15 -12.41 -33.65
N LYS A 252 -25.98 -13.26 -34.28
CA LYS A 252 -25.97 -13.58 -35.71
C LYS A 252 -27.35 -13.36 -36.32
#